data_AF-A0A7W6ZYG3-F1
#
_entry.id   AF-A0A7W6ZYG3-F1
#
_cell.length_a   1.000
_cell.length_b   1.000
_cell.length_c   1.000
_cell.angle_alpha   90.00
_cell.angle_beta   90.00
_cell.angle_gamma   90.00
#
_symmetry.space_group_name_H-M   'P 1'
#
loop_
_entity.id
_entity.type
_entity.pdbx_description
1 polymer ?
#
loop_
_entity_poly.entity_id
_entity_poly.type
_entity_poly.pdbx_seq_one_letter_code
_entity_poly.pdbx_strand_id
1 'polypeptide(L)'
;MAASIRKAGLSCVCFSNFHTMAEHWRALNPAIAIVDAPIADEFFRCRKEDESFCDLPVIEFVQPDAESRTKAFAAGAMDCIVKPVISEELLGCLRTHLASRSALSHA
;
A
#
# COMPACT_ATOMS: atom_id res chain seq x y z
N MET A 1 8.10 3.22 11.46
CA MET A 1 6.82 2.98 10.76
C MET A 1 6.09 1.73 11.24
N ALA A 2 6.63 0.52 11.05
CA ALA A 2 5.98 -0.73 11.48
C ALA A 2 5.55 -0.74 12.97
N ALA A 3 6.39 -0.18 13.85
CA ALA A 3 6.05 -0.05 15.27
C ALA A 3 4.79 0.80 15.52
N SER A 4 4.60 1.90 14.79
CA SER A 4 3.42 2.77 14.89
C SER A 4 2.16 2.04 14.41
N ILE A 5 2.26 1.29 13.30
CA ILE A 5 1.17 0.47 12.76
C ILE A 5 0.73 -0.60 13.77
N ARG A 6 1.70 -1.31 14.37
CA ARG A 6 1.43 -2.34 15.39
C ARG A 6 0.83 -1.76 16.67
N LYS A 7 1.31 -0.59 17.13
CA LYS A 7 0.73 0.13 18.28
C LYS A 7 -0.72 0.55 18.03
N ALA A 8 -1.12 0.76 16.77
CA ALA A 8 -2.49 1.06 16.39
C ALA A 8 -3.39 -0.20 16.30
N GLY A 9 -2.90 -1.38 16.68
CA GLY A 9 -3.66 -2.64 16.66
C GLY A 9 -3.70 -3.33 15.30
N LEU A 10 -2.95 -2.83 14.31
CA LEU A 10 -2.87 -3.42 12.98
C LEU A 10 -1.69 -4.40 12.89
N SER A 11 -1.92 -5.53 12.22
CA SER A 11 -0.83 -6.44 11.84
C SER A 11 -0.15 -5.95 10.59
N CYS A 12 1.19 -5.98 10.56
CA CYS A 12 1.96 -5.62 9.38
C CYS A 12 3.19 -6.50 9.21
N VAL A 13 3.49 -6.83 7.95
CA VAL A 13 4.71 -7.48 7.50
C VAL A 13 5.42 -6.53 6.56
N CYS A 14 6.73 -6.43 6.66
CA CYS A 14 7.54 -5.53 5.84
C CYS A 14 8.53 -6.35 5.03
N PHE A 15 8.64 -6.01 3.76
CA PHE A 15 9.61 -6.60 2.83
C PHE A 15 10.54 -5.51 2.33
N SER A 16 11.81 -5.85 2.16
CA SER A 16 12.82 -4.94 1.59
C SER A 16 12.92 -5.05 0.07
N ASN A 17 12.24 -6.02 -0.55
CA ASN A 17 12.24 -6.25 -1.99
C ASN A 17 10.90 -6.84 -2.45
N PHE A 18 10.57 -6.63 -3.72
CA PHE A 18 9.33 -7.09 -4.33
C PHE A 18 9.25 -8.62 -4.43
N HIS A 19 10.36 -9.28 -4.81
CA HIS A 19 10.39 -10.72 -5.07
C HIS A 19 9.94 -11.55 -3.86
N THR A 20 10.55 -11.31 -2.69
CA THR A 20 10.16 -11.98 -1.44
C THR A 20 8.72 -11.65 -1.06
N MET A 21 8.27 -10.41 -1.26
CA MET A 21 6.87 -10.05 -1.00
C MET A 21 5.92 -10.85 -1.89
N ALA A 22 6.24 -11.00 -3.17
CA ALA A 22 5.42 -11.72 -4.14
C ALA A 22 5.30 -13.22 -3.80
N GLU A 23 6.39 -13.86 -3.37
CA GLU A 23 6.38 -15.27 -2.92
C GLU A 23 5.42 -15.52 -1.75
N HIS A 24 5.30 -14.55 -0.84
CA HIS A 24 4.45 -14.66 0.34
C HIS A 24 3.03 -14.10 0.13
N TRP A 25 2.77 -13.41 -0.99
CA TRP A 25 1.58 -12.59 -1.19
C TRP A 25 0.26 -13.33 -0.90
N ARG A 26 0.09 -14.51 -1.51
CA ARG A 26 -1.12 -15.33 -1.36
C ARG A 26 -1.31 -15.85 0.07
N ALA A 27 -0.22 -16.15 0.77
CA ALA A 27 -0.27 -16.61 2.15
C ALA A 27 -0.58 -15.47 3.14
N LEU A 28 -0.14 -14.25 2.83
CA LEU A 28 -0.41 -13.07 3.66
C LEU A 28 -1.84 -12.56 3.54
N ASN A 29 -2.44 -12.69 2.36
CA ASN A 29 -3.78 -12.16 2.03
C ASN A 29 -4.00 -10.72 2.58
N PRO A 30 -3.20 -9.74 2.14
CA PRO A 30 -3.15 -8.43 2.77
C PRO A 30 -4.46 -7.65 2.58
N ALA A 31 -4.84 -6.91 3.62
CA ALA A 31 -5.98 -5.98 3.59
C ALA A 31 -5.67 -4.70 2.78
N ILE A 32 -4.39 -4.30 2.75
CA ILE A 32 -3.88 -3.09 2.11
C ILE A 32 -2.37 -3.26 1.87
N ALA A 33 -1.85 -2.66 0.81
CA ALA A 33 -0.42 -2.61 0.53
C ALA A 33 0.10 -1.18 0.62
N ILE A 34 1.31 -1.05 1.19
CA ILE A 34 2.06 0.20 1.21
C ILE A 34 3.35 -0.06 0.45
N VAL A 35 3.59 0.72 -0.60
CA VAL A 35 4.77 0.56 -1.47
C VAL A 35 5.61 1.84 -1.46
N ASP A 36 6.93 1.69 -1.58
CA ASP A 36 7.84 2.81 -1.77
C ASP A 36 8.23 2.89 -3.26
N ALA A 37 8.53 4.09 -3.76
CA ALA A 37 8.83 4.37 -5.16
C ALA A 37 9.82 3.39 -5.83
N PRO A 38 10.90 2.91 -5.19
CA PRO A 38 11.80 1.93 -5.82
C PRO A 38 11.15 0.58 -6.15
N ILE A 39 10.08 0.22 -5.43
CA ILE A 39 9.34 -1.05 -5.57
C ILE A 39 8.02 -0.83 -6.32
N ALA A 40 7.48 0.39 -6.32
CA ALA A 40 6.17 0.73 -6.87
C ALA A 40 6.02 0.32 -8.34
N ASP A 41 7.00 0.64 -9.20
CA ASP A 41 6.92 0.33 -10.63
C ASP A 41 6.87 -1.18 -10.92
N GLU A 42 7.56 -2.01 -10.12
CA GLU A 42 7.51 -3.47 -10.24
C GLU A 42 6.19 -4.02 -9.70
N PHE A 43 5.73 -3.48 -8.56
CA PHE A 43 4.46 -3.85 -7.95
C PHE A 43 3.27 -3.58 -8.88
N PHE A 44 3.15 -2.37 -9.44
CA PHE A 44 2.04 -2.01 -10.32
C PHE A 44 2.07 -2.74 -11.65
N ARG A 45 3.25 -3.17 -12.13
CA ARG A 45 3.35 -4.04 -13.30
C ARG A 45 2.82 -5.43 -12.99
N CYS A 46 3.30 -6.06 -11.91
CA CYS A 46 2.82 -7.38 -11.51
C CYS A 46 1.31 -7.37 -11.23
N ARG A 47 0.79 -6.30 -10.61
CA ARG A 47 -0.65 -6.13 -10.39
C ARG A 47 -1.49 -6.15 -11.68
N LYS A 48 -0.93 -5.71 -12.80
CA LYS A 48 -1.62 -5.76 -14.11
C LYS A 48 -1.56 -7.14 -14.77
N GLU A 49 -0.61 -7.98 -14.35
CA GLU A 49 -0.31 -9.27 -14.98
C GLU A 49 -0.85 -10.45 -14.15
N ASP A 50 -0.96 -10.31 -12.83
CA ASP A 50 -1.42 -11.35 -11.90
C ASP A 50 -2.62 -10.87 -11.08
N GLU A 51 -3.79 -11.45 -11.37
CA GLU A 51 -5.06 -11.14 -10.68
C GLU A 51 -5.02 -11.40 -9.17
N SER A 52 -4.08 -12.21 -8.66
CA SER A 52 -3.94 -12.38 -7.22
C SER A 52 -3.44 -11.13 -6.49
N PHE A 53 -2.95 -10.13 -7.23
CA PHE A 53 -2.61 -8.79 -6.74
C PHE A 53 -3.74 -7.76 -6.97
N CYS A 54 -4.86 -8.15 -7.58
CA CYS A 54 -5.99 -7.28 -7.84
C CYS A 54 -6.87 -7.06 -6.59
N ASP A 55 -7.71 -6.03 -6.64
CA ASP A 55 -8.76 -5.67 -5.67
C ASP A 55 -8.39 -5.15 -4.27
N LEU A 56 -7.10 -5.00 -3.91
CA LEU A 56 -6.76 -4.30 -2.67
C LEU A 56 -6.40 -2.81 -2.88
N PRO A 57 -6.65 -1.98 -1.85
CA PRO A 57 -6.12 -0.63 -1.77
C PRO A 57 -4.58 -0.63 -1.75
N VAL A 58 -3.96 0.29 -2.50
CA VAL A 58 -2.50 0.49 -2.55
C VAL A 58 -2.19 1.94 -2.23
N ILE A 59 -1.31 2.15 -1.26
CA ILE A 59 -0.79 3.47 -0.87
C ILE A 59 0.69 3.54 -1.28
N GLU A 60 1.09 4.57 -2.00
CA GLU A 60 2.50 4.79 -2.38
C GLU A 60 3.16 5.89 -1.54
N PHE A 61 4.40 5.67 -1.11
CA PHE A 61 5.25 6.74 -0.57
C PHE A 61 5.96 7.50 -1.69
N VAL A 62 5.72 8.81 -1.76
CA VAL A 62 6.17 9.67 -2.86
C VAL A 62 7.08 10.80 -2.38
N GLN A 63 7.85 11.37 -3.30
CA GLN A 63 8.62 12.58 -3.04
C GLN A 63 7.71 13.82 -2.96
N PRO A 64 8.15 14.91 -2.29
CA PRO A 64 7.35 16.14 -2.12
C PRO A 64 7.27 17.00 -3.39
N ASP A 65 6.87 16.40 -4.51
CA ASP A 65 6.68 17.06 -5.79
C ASP A 65 5.39 16.59 -6.48
N ALA A 66 4.87 17.41 -7.40
CA ALA A 66 3.61 17.15 -8.07
C ALA A 66 3.68 15.98 -9.08
N GLU A 67 4.85 15.74 -9.66
CA GLU A 67 5.06 14.69 -10.66
C GLU A 67 4.97 13.31 -10.00
N SER A 68 5.63 13.12 -8.85
CA SER A 68 5.58 11.89 -8.07
C SER A 68 4.16 11.52 -7.65
N ARG A 69 3.37 12.51 -7.20
CA ARG A 69 1.95 12.29 -6.86
C ARG A 69 1.14 11.87 -8.08
N THR A 70 1.32 12.57 -9.20
CA THR A 70 0.61 12.28 -10.44
C THR A 70 0.96 10.90 -10.98
N LYS A 71 2.24 10.52 -10.92
CA LYS A 71 2.73 9.19 -11.32
C LYS A 71 2.11 8.08 -10.47
N ALA A 72 2.06 8.24 -9.15
CA ALA A 72 1.48 7.25 -8.24
C ALA A 72 0.01 6.96 -8.60
N PHE A 73 -0.82 8.00 -8.75
CA PHE A 73 -2.22 7.83 -9.11
C PHE A 73 -2.38 7.22 -10.51
N ALA A 74 -1.59 7.66 -11.50
CA ALA A 74 -1.62 7.09 -12.85
C ALA A 74 -1.20 5.62 -12.89
N ALA A 75 -0.35 5.18 -11.96
CA ALA A 75 0.06 3.77 -11.82
C ALA A 75 -1.05 2.88 -11.20
N GLY A 76 -2.05 3.49 -10.55
CA GLY A 76 -3.14 2.79 -9.87
C GLY A 76 -3.03 2.78 -8.35
N ALA A 77 -2.20 3.66 -7.77
CA ALA A 77 -2.27 3.95 -6.34
C ALA A 77 -3.62 4.57 -6.02
N MET A 78 -4.21 4.14 -4.91
CA MET A 78 -5.46 4.69 -4.42
C MET A 78 -5.21 5.94 -3.55
N ASP A 79 -4.06 5.99 -2.90
CA ASP A 79 -3.60 7.15 -2.13
C ASP A 79 -2.07 7.25 -2.19
N CYS A 80 -1.52 8.40 -1.81
CA CYS A 80 -0.08 8.59 -1.68
C CYS A 80 0.26 9.40 -0.43
N ILE A 81 1.35 9.05 0.25
CA ILE A 81 1.87 9.79 1.39
C ILE A 81 3.22 10.40 1.04
N VAL A 82 3.32 11.70 1.25
CA VAL A 82 4.52 12.47 0.91
C VAL A 82 5.60 12.22 1.97
N LYS A 83 6.84 12.02 1.51
CA LYS A 83 8.00 11.90 2.40
C LYS A 83 8.41 13.29 2.95
N PRO A 84 8.85 13.39 4.22
CA PRO A 84 9.02 12.30 5.19
C PRO A 84 7.67 11.81 5.75
N VAL A 85 7.51 10.49 5.84
CA VAL A 85 6.24 9.88 6.26
C VAL A 85 5.97 10.17 7.74
N ILE A 86 4.86 10.85 8.02
CA ILE A 86 4.36 11.10 9.36
C ILE A 86 3.45 9.94 9.79
N SER A 87 3.64 9.43 11.01
CA SER A 87 2.91 8.24 11.47
C SER A 87 1.40 8.47 11.54
N GLU A 88 0.99 9.65 11.98
CA GLU A 88 -0.41 10.05 12.12
C GLU A 88 -1.11 10.15 10.77
N GLU A 89 -0.43 10.69 9.76
CA GLU A 89 -0.92 10.75 8.37
C GLU A 89 -1.11 9.35 7.80
N LEU A 90 -0.10 8.47 7.95
CA LEU A 90 -0.21 7.09 7.52
C LEU A 90 -1.36 6.36 8.20
N LEU A 91 -1.48 6.48 9.53
CA LEU A 91 -2.54 5.82 10.27
C LEU A 91 -3.93 6.35 9.88
N GLY A 92 -4.06 7.65 9.58
CA GLY A 92 -5.29 8.24 9.05
C GLY A 92 -5.68 7.61 7.71
N CYS A 93 -4.73 7.57 6.77
CA CYS A 93 -4.91 6.95 5.45
C CYS A 93 -5.30 5.46 5.56
N LEU A 94 -4.57 4.68 6.37
CA LEU A 94 -4.86 3.27 6.59
C LEU A 94 -6.27 3.04 7.16
N ARG A 95 -6.71 3.83 8.15
CA ARG A 95 -8.03 3.69 8.75
C ARG A 95 -9.15 3.96 7.74
N THR A 96 -9.02 5.02 6.96
CA THR A 96 -10.00 5.38 5.91
C THR A 96 -10.19 4.21 4.93
N HIS A 97 -9.09 3.63 4.47
CA HIS A 97 -9.12 2.64 3.40
C HIS A 97 -9.46 1.22 3.89
N LEU A 98 -9.06 0.87 5.10
CA LEU A 98 -9.48 -0.40 5.72
C LEU A 98 -10.98 -0.42 6.05
N ALA A 99 -11.57 0.72 6.44
CA ALA A 99 -13.01 0.83 6.69
C ALA A 99 -13.85 0.68 5.40
N SER A 100 -13.38 1.24 4.28
CA SER A 100 -14.06 1.11 2.98
C SER A 100 -14.07 -0.33 2.47
N ARG A 101 -13.04 -1.12 2.75
CA ARG A 101 -12.97 -2.54 2.34
C ARG A 101 -13.91 -3.44 3.16
N SER A 102 -14.10 -3.17 4.45
CA SER A 102 -15.04 -3.96 5.28
C SER A 102 -16.50 -3.69 4.92
N ALA A 103 -16.82 -2.48 4.46
CA ALA A 103 -18.15 -2.14 3.95
C ALA A 103 -18.49 -2.89 2.65
N LEU A 104 -17.49 -3.11 1.78
CA LEU A 104 -17.65 -3.87 0.53
C LEU A 104 -17.71 -5.39 0.73
N SER A 105 -17.28 -5.93 1.88
CA SER A 105 -17.36 -7.37 2.18
C SER A 105 -18.71 -7.81 2.75
N HIS A 106 -19.64 -6.88 2.98
CA HIS A 106 -20.98 -7.12 3.54
C HIS A 106 -22.11 -6.69 2.58
N ALA A 107 -21.77 -6.36 1.33
CA ALA A 107 -22.71 -6.08 0.24
C ALA A 107 -22.70 -7.22 -0.77
#